data_AF-A7TT67-F1
#
_entry.id   AF-A7TT67-F1
#
_cell.length_a   1.000
_cell.length_b   1.000
_cell.length_c   1.000
_cell.angle_alpha   90.00
_cell.angle_beta   90.00
_cell.angle_gamma   90.00
#
_symmetry.space_group_name_H-M   'P 1'
#
loop_
_entity.id
_entity.type
_entity.pdbx_description
1 polymer ?
#
loop_
_entity_poly.entity_id
_entity_poly.type
_entity_poly.pdbx_seq_one_letter_code
_entity_poly.pdbx_strand_id
1 'polypeptide(L)'
;MTKSDFLPTLEDAYQPLLTEQLDILRQQVISEGGDSASLQSRFNYAWALVKSHDVNNSRLGIKLLTDIYRESPSRRRECLYYLTIGCYKVGEYSMAKRYVDILYEHEPNNLQIKALKEMVGN
;
A
#
# COMPACT_ATOMS: atom_id res chain seq x y z
N MET A 1 -14.26 14.81 16.85
CA MET A 1 -13.11 14.81 15.93
C MET A 1 -13.19 13.55 15.10
N THR A 2 -13.83 13.63 13.94
CA THR A 2 -13.94 12.49 13.03
C THR A 2 -12.53 12.14 12.57
N LYS A 3 -12.14 10.89 12.82
CA LYS A 3 -10.88 10.29 12.38
C LYS A 3 -10.87 10.39 10.85
N SER A 4 -10.35 11.49 10.30
CA SER A 4 -10.27 11.65 8.85
C SER A 4 -9.38 10.52 8.35
N ASP A 5 -9.95 9.70 7.50
CA ASP A 5 -9.30 8.61 6.77
C ASP A 5 -8.18 9.19 5.90
N PHE A 6 -7.02 9.46 6.52
CA PHE A 6 -5.82 9.90 5.81
C PHE A 6 -5.18 8.68 5.18
N LEU A 7 -5.67 8.32 3.98
CA LEU A 7 -4.93 7.48 3.07
C LEU A 7 -3.65 8.22 2.66
N PRO A 8 -2.53 7.51 2.46
CA PRO A 8 -1.26 8.15 2.12
C PRO A 8 -1.35 8.84 0.76
N THR A 9 -0.60 9.91 0.60
CA THR A 9 -0.34 10.50 -0.71
C THR A 9 0.70 9.67 -1.47
N LEU A 10 0.88 9.97 -2.76
CA LEU A 10 1.97 9.40 -3.52
C LEU A 10 3.34 9.86 -2.99
N GLU A 11 3.43 11.10 -2.49
CA GLU A 11 4.67 11.65 -1.89
C GLU A 11 5.13 10.83 -0.68
N ASP A 12 4.19 10.38 0.16
CA ASP A 12 4.50 9.52 1.30
C ASP A 12 5.24 8.25 0.87
N ALA A 13 4.96 7.71 -0.33
CA ALA A 13 5.63 6.52 -0.85
C ALA A 13 7.13 6.74 -1.13
N TYR A 14 7.57 7.99 -1.28
CA TYR A 14 8.97 8.35 -1.53
C TYR A 14 9.72 8.75 -0.26
N GLN A 15 9.08 8.65 0.91
CA GLN A 15 9.68 8.94 2.21
C GLN A 15 9.97 7.64 2.98
N PRO A 16 11.13 6.98 2.75
CA PRO A 16 11.45 5.72 3.43
C PRO A 16 11.50 5.89 4.94
N LEU A 17 11.24 4.80 5.66
CA LEU A 17 11.53 4.72 7.08
C LEU A 17 13.03 4.55 7.33
N LEU A 18 13.46 4.88 8.54
CA LEU A 18 14.80 4.53 9.01
C LEU A 18 14.94 3.00 9.07
N THR A 19 16.15 2.49 8.85
CA THR A 19 16.42 1.04 8.88
C THR A 19 15.94 0.39 10.17
N GLU A 20 16.19 1.03 11.31
CA GLU A 20 15.75 0.54 12.63
C GLU A 20 14.22 0.42 12.73
N GLN A 21 13.48 1.38 12.15
CA GLN A 21 12.02 1.34 12.14
C GLN A 21 11.48 0.21 11.25
N LEU A 22 12.13 -0.02 10.10
CA LEU A 22 11.79 -1.14 9.22
C LEU A 22 12.07 -2.48 9.91
N ASP A 23 13.19 -2.59 10.64
CA ASP A 23 13.54 -3.79 11.39
C ASP A 23 12.56 -4.06 12.53
N ILE A 24 12.11 -3.04 13.25
CA ILE A 24 11.06 -3.19 14.28
C ILE A 24 9.79 -3.81 13.67
N LEU A 25 9.33 -3.31 12.52
CA LEU A 25 8.15 -3.86 11.83
C LEU A 25 8.36 -5.29 11.36
N ARG A 26 9.56 -5.61 10.86
CA ARG A 26 9.94 -6.96 10.48
C ARG A 26 9.92 -7.92 11.67
N GLN A 27 10.54 -7.53 12.78
CA GLN A 27 10.59 -8.33 14.00
C GLN A 27 9.19 -8.54 14.59
N GLN A 28 8.31 -7.55 14.49
CA GLN A 28 6.92 -7.69 14.89
C GLN A 28 6.19 -8.77 14.08
N VAL A 29 6.36 -8.79 12.75
CA VAL A 29 5.77 -9.84 11.91
C VAL A 29 6.35 -11.22 12.24
N ILE A 30 7.66 -11.31 12.48
CA ILE A 30 8.31 -12.58 12.84
C ILE A 30 7.82 -13.10 14.20
N SER A 31 7.74 -12.24 15.21
CA SER A 31 7.32 -12.63 16.56
C SER A 31 5.86 -13.06 16.62
N GLU A 32 5.01 -12.53 15.74
CA GLU A 32 3.61 -12.95 15.57
C GLU A 32 3.43 -14.22 14.71
N GLY A 33 4.52 -14.86 14.26
CA GLY A 33 4.45 -16.12 13.50
C GLY A 33 4.53 -15.96 11.99
N GLY A 34 5.12 -14.87 11.49
CA GLY A 34 5.37 -14.66 10.06
C GLY A 34 4.08 -14.53 9.25
N ASP A 35 3.78 -15.53 8.43
CA ASP A 35 2.54 -15.56 7.63
C ASP A 35 1.28 -15.63 8.50
N SER A 36 1.38 -16.16 9.73
CA SER A 36 0.29 -16.19 10.71
C SER A 36 0.12 -14.88 11.48
N ALA A 37 0.98 -13.89 11.25
CA ALA A 37 0.90 -12.61 11.92
C ALA A 37 -0.39 -11.87 11.57
N SER A 38 -0.77 -10.95 12.45
CA SER A 38 -1.97 -10.15 12.28
C SER A 38 -1.94 -9.39 10.95
N LEU A 39 -3.12 -9.23 10.35
CA LEU A 39 -3.28 -8.50 9.08
C LEU A 39 -2.68 -7.09 9.17
N GLN A 40 -2.81 -6.42 10.31
CA GLN A 40 -2.27 -5.07 10.52
C GLN A 40 -0.74 -5.06 10.54
N SER A 41 -0.09 -6.00 11.24
CA SER A 41 1.37 -6.08 11.31
C SER A 41 1.97 -6.38 9.94
N ARG A 42 1.39 -7.33 9.19
CA ARG A 42 1.80 -7.63 7.81
C ARG A 42 1.59 -6.43 6.89
N PHE A 43 0.46 -5.72 7.01
CA PHE A 43 0.17 -4.53 6.21
C PHE A 43 1.17 -3.39 6.48
N ASN A 44 1.45 -3.09 7.75
CA ASN A 44 2.39 -2.04 8.13
C ASN A 44 3.79 -2.33 7.60
N TYR A 45 4.25 -3.59 7.71
CA TYR A 45 5.53 -4.01 7.17
C TYR A 45 5.56 -3.92 5.63
N ALA A 46 4.50 -4.38 4.97
CA ALA A 46 4.39 -4.29 3.52
C ALA A 46 4.43 -2.83 3.03
N TRP A 47 3.73 -1.92 3.70
CA TRP A 47 3.78 -0.50 3.37
C TRP A 47 5.17 0.10 3.59
N ALA A 48 5.84 -0.22 4.69
CA ALA A 48 7.21 0.23 4.93
C ALA A 48 8.18 -0.24 3.84
N LEU A 49 8.02 -1.48 3.36
CA LEU A 49 8.78 -2.02 2.23
C LEU A 49 8.49 -1.27 0.92
N VAL A 50 7.22 -0.94 0.64
CA VAL A 50 6.85 -0.13 -0.53
C VAL A 50 7.56 1.22 -0.52
N LYS A 51 7.76 1.84 0.65
CA LYS A 51 8.46 3.13 0.78
C LYS A 51 9.98 3.07 0.57
N SER A 52 10.57 1.87 0.53
CA SER A 52 12.03 1.67 0.43
C SER A 52 12.61 2.26 -0.85
N HIS A 53 13.86 2.75 -0.80
CA HIS A 53 14.61 3.11 -2.00
C HIS A 53 15.03 1.89 -2.84
N ASP A 54 15.06 0.69 -2.25
CA ASP A 54 15.31 -0.54 -2.99
C ASP A 54 14.04 -1.01 -3.71
N VAL A 55 14.14 -1.16 -5.03
CA VAL A 55 13.04 -1.65 -5.87
C VAL A 55 12.66 -3.08 -5.52
N ASN A 56 13.58 -3.92 -5.04
CA ASN A 56 13.29 -5.29 -4.63
C ASN A 56 12.44 -5.31 -3.37
N ASN A 57 12.77 -4.47 -2.38
CA ASN A 57 11.92 -4.27 -1.20
C ASN A 57 10.55 -3.73 -1.60
N SER A 58 10.50 -2.76 -2.52
CA SER A 58 9.24 -2.20 -3.00
C SER A 58 8.34 -3.27 -3.62
N ARG A 59 8.91 -4.14 -4.48
CA ARG A 59 8.21 -5.28 -5.09
C ARG A 59 7.75 -6.31 -4.06
N LEU A 60 8.57 -6.60 -3.05
CA LEU A 60 8.17 -7.48 -1.95
C LEU A 60 6.97 -6.89 -1.18
N GLY A 61 6.99 -5.60 -0.89
CA GLY A 61 5.87 -4.91 -0.25
C GLY A 61 4.57 -5.01 -1.07
N ILE A 62 4.65 -4.80 -2.40
CA ILE A 62 3.50 -4.97 -3.31
C ILE A 62 2.98 -6.41 -3.29
N LYS A 63 3.87 -7.41 -3.29
CA LYS A 63 3.49 -8.82 -3.20
C LYS A 63 2.73 -9.10 -1.89
N LEU A 64 3.25 -8.65 -0.75
CA LEU A 64 2.60 -8.84 0.55
C LEU A 64 1.22 -8.14 0.61
N LEU A 65 1.10 -6.93 0.06
CA LEU A 65 -0.20 -6.24 -0.05
C LEU A 65 -1.19 -7.02 -0.93
N THR A 66 -0.69 -7.68 -1.99
CA THR A 66 -1.51 -8.51 -2.89
C THR A 66 -2.03 -9.76 -2.16
N ASP A 67 -1.20 -10.37 -1.32
CA ASP A 67 -1.60 -11.54 -0.52
C ASP A 67 -2.66 -11.13 0.53
N ILE A 68 -2.45 -10.01 1.23
CA ILE A 68 -3.43 -9.43 2.17
C ILE A 68 -4.76 -9.10 1.47
N TYR A 69 -4.72 -8.53 0.26
CA TYR A 69 -5.90 -8.23 -0.56
C TYR A 69 -6.75 -9.49 -0.85
N ARG A 70 -6.08 -10.63 -1.11
CA ARG A 70 -6.75 -11.91 -1.38
C ARG A 70 -7.38 -12.51 -0.13
N GLU A 71 -6.70 -12.40 1.00
CA GLU A 71 -7.12 -12.98 2.29
C GLU A 71 -8.22 -12.18 2.99
N SER A 72 -8.26 -10.85 2.82
CA SER A 72 -9.10 -9.97 3.63
C SER A 72 -10.07 -9.12 2.80
N PRO A 73 -11.28 -9.64 2.47
CA PRO A 73 -12.30 -8.91 1.73
C PRO A 73 -12.63 -7.52 2.31
N SER A 74 -12.65 -7.39 3.64
CA SER A 74 -12.93 -6.14 4.37
C SER A 74 -11.87 -5.05 4.15
N ARG A 75 -10.65 -5.41 3.72
CA ARG A 75 -9.54 -4.47 3.49
C ARG A 75 -9.24 -4.25 2.01
N ARG A 76 -10.02 -4.83 1.09
CA ARG A 76 -9.74 -4.75 -0.35
C ARG A 76 -9.63 -3.32 -0.86
N ARG A 77 -10.50 -2.42 -0.40
CA ARG A 77 -10.46 -0.99 -0.74
C ARG A 77 -9.10 -0.37 -0.36
N GLU A 78 -8.72 -0.51 0.91
CA GLU A 78 -7.46 0.01 1.43
C GLU A 78 -6.26 -0.60 0.69
N CYS A 79 -6.26 -1.93 0.48
CA CYS A 79 -5.19 -2.61 -0.25
C CYS A 79 -5.08 -2.12 -1.69
N LEU A 80 -6.19 -1.95 -2.43
CA LEU A 80 -6.17 -1.42 -3.80
C LEU A 80 -5.54 -0.02 -3.86
N TYR A 81 -5.81 0.81 -2.86
CA TYR A 81 -5.24 2.16 -2.80
C TYR A 81 -3.72 2.11 -2.63
N TYR A 82 -3.24 1.30 -1.69
CA TYR A 82 -1.80 1.14 -1.45
C TYR A 82 -1.09 0.40 -2.60
N LEU A 83 -1.74 -0.59 -3.22
CA LEU A 83 -1.25 -1.28 -4.41
C LEU A 83 -1.12 -0.33 -5.60
N THR A 84 -2.08 0.58 -5.80
CA THR A 84 -1.99 1.62 -6.83
C THR A 84 -0.71 2.44 -6.68
N ILE A 85 -0.46 2.93 -5.46
CA ILE A 85 0.73 3.72 -5.13
C ILE A 85 2.01 2.91 -5.33
N GLY A 86 2.04 1.67 -4.81
CA GLY A 86 3.18 0.77 -4.93
C GLY A 86 3.53 0.47 -6.39
N CYS A 87 2.54 0.05 -7.19
CA CYS A 87 2.72 -0.21 -8.62
C CYS A 87 3.19 1.04 -9.37
N TYR A 88 2.62 2.22 -9.09
CA TYR A 88 3.07 3.46 -9.72
C TYR A 88 4.54 3.76 -9.39
N LYS A 89 4.94 3.64 -8.12
CA LYS A 89 6.31 3.89 -7.66
C LYS A 89 7.35 2.99 -8.35
N VAL A 90 7.00 1.73 -8.67
CA VAL A 90 7.92 0.80 -9.34
C VAL A 90 7.79 0.82 -10.88
N GLY A 91 6.98 1.72 -11.44
CA GLY A 91 6.78 1.86 -12.89
C GLY A 91 5.77 0.89 -13.51
N GLU A 92 4.99 0.17 -12.71
CA GLU A 92 3.91 -0.72 -13.18
C GLU A 92 2.61 0.06 -13.42
N TYR A 93 2.66 1.07 -14.28
CA TYR A 93 1.56 2.01 -14.52
C TYR A 93 0.27 1.33 -15.01
N SER A 94 0.37 0.27 -15.81
CA SER A 94 -0.80 -0.47 -16.27
C SER A 94 -1.57 -1.14 -15.14
N MET A 95 -0.87 -1.65 -14.11
CA MET A 95 -1.52 -2.22 -12.92
C MET A 95 -2.07 -1.14 -12.01
N ALA A 96 -1.29 -0.07 -11.78
CA ALA A 96 -1.76 1.09 -11.02
C ALA A 96 -3.05 1.67 -11.60
N LYS A 97 -3.11 1.83 -12.94
CA LYS A 97 -4.31 2.34 -13.64
C LYS A 97 -5.52 1.43 -13.42
N ARG A 98 -5.35 0.10 -13.54
CA ARG A 98 -6.45 -0.85 -13.29
C ARG A 98 -6.97 -0.76 -11.86
N TYR A 99 -6.08 -0.69 -10.87
CA TYR A 99 -6.49 -0.61 -9.46
C TYR A 99 -7.22 0.69 -9.13
N VAL A 100 -6.71 1.83 -9.63
CA VAL A 100 -7.36 3.13 -9.38
C VAL A 100 -8.68 3.29 -10.14
N ASP A 101 -8.81 2.69 -11.32
CA ASP A 101 -10.06 2.67 -12.07
C ASP A 101 -11.17 1.93 -11.28
N ILE A 102 -10.85 0.77 -10.71
CA ILE A 102 -11.79 0.01 -9.84
C ILE A 102 -12.19 0.86 -8.62
N LEU A 103 -11.23 1.51 -7.95
CA LEU A 103 -11.51 2.38 -6.81
C LEU A 103 -12.44 3.54 -7.20
N TYR A 104 -12.19 4.16 -8.36
CA TYR A 104 -12.98 5.28 -8.86
C TYR A 104 -14.41 4.88 -9.23
N GLU A 105 -14.61 3.69 -9.80
CA GLU A 105 -15.94 3.16 -10.10
C GLU A 105 -16.79 2.99 -8.82
N HIS A 106 -16.17 2.56 -7.72
CA HIS A 106 -16.87 2.41 -6.44
C HIS A 106 -17.07 3.73 -5.68
N GLU A 107 -16.13 4.67 -5.80
CA GLU A 107 -16.13 5.93 -5.03
C GLU A 107 -15.85 7.16 -5.91
N PRO A 108 -16.70 7.44 -6.91
CA PRO A 108 -16.43 8.48 -7.90
C PRO A 108 -16.42 9.91 -7.32
N ASN A 109 -16.92 10.10 -6.10
CA ASN A 109 -16.95 11.40 -5.41
C ASN A 109 -15.80 11.58 -4.42
N ASN A 110 -14.97 10.56 -4.19
CA ASN A 110 -13.86 10.63 -3.26
C ASN A 110 -12.69 11.44 -3.87
N LEU A 111 -12.34 12.56 -3.24
CA LEU A 111 -11.29 13.47 -3.71
C LEU A 111 -9.90 12.83 -3.72
N GLN A 112 -9.60 11.95 -2.75
CA GLN A 112 -8.30 11.25 -2.70
C GLN A 112 -8.15 10.28 -3.88
N ILE A 113 -9.21 9.55 -4.22
CA ILE A 113 -9.21 8.62 -5.36
C ILE A 113 -9.13 9.39 -6.69
N LYS A 114 -9.82 10.53 -6.81
CA LYS A 114 -9.68 11.41 -7.99
C LYS A 114 -8.25 11.89 -8.16
N ALA A 115 -7.64 12.42 -7.12
CA ALA A 115 -6.25 12.89 -7.16
C ALA A 115 -5.29 11.73 -7.52
N LEU A 116 -5.47 10.54 -6.93
CA LEU A 116 -4.67 9.37 -7.26
C LEU A 116 -4.83 8.96 -8.73
N LYS A 117 -6.05 8.99 -9.26
CA LYS A 117 -6.34 8.65 -10.66
C LYS A 117 -5.70 9.66 -11.63
N GLU A 118 -5.76 10.95 -11.32
CA GLU A 118 -5.12 12.01 -12.11
C GLU A 118 -3.60 11.81 -12.13
N MET A 119 -2.98 11.49 -10.99
CA MET A 119 -1.55 11.20 -10.92
C MET A 119 -1.13 9.97 -11.74
N VAL A 120 -1.93 8.90 -11.72
CA VAL A 120 -1.65 7.67 -12.49
C VAL A 120 -1.98 7.82 -13.99
N GLY A 121 -2.84 8.77 -14.34
CA GLY A 121 -3.30 9.01 -15.72
C GLY A 121 -2.39 9.91 -16.56
N ASN A 122 -1.53 10.70 -15.90
CA ASN A 122 -0.50 11.54 -16.53
C ASN A 122 0.78 10.75 -16.81
#